data_AF-A0A9D5X1H3-F1
#
_entry.id   AF-A0A9D5X1H3-F1
#
_cell.length_a   1.000
_cell.length_b   1.000
_cell.length_c   1.000
_cell.angle_alpha   90.00
_cell.angle_beta   90.00
_cell.angle_gamma   90.00
#
_symmetry.space_group_name_H-M   'P 1'
#
loop_
_entity.id
_entity.type
_entity.pdbx_description
1 polymer ?
#
loop_
_entity_poly.entity_id
_entity_poly.type
_entity_poly.pdbx_seq_one_letter_code
_entity_poly.pdbx_strand_id
1 'polypeptide(L)' 'WDGHVTDKAYEHDHQTQGICKFNDFVANDTRVENVILPLRDGLTIVRKK' A
#
# COMPACT_ATOMS: atom_id res chain seq x y z
N TRP A 1 0.18 -5.28 6.84
CA TRP A 1 -1.25 -5.21 7.13
C TRP A 1 -1.82 -6.62 7.27
N ASP A 2 -1.08 -7.51 7.97
CA ASP A 2 -1.40 -8.92 8.22
C ASP A 2 -2.02 -9.71 7.03
N GLY A 3 -1.61 -9.40 5.80
CA GLY A 3 -2.19 -10.00 4.59
C GLY A 3 -3.63 -9.57 4.24
N HIS A 4 -4.31 -8.78 5.06
CA HIS A 4 -5.71 -8.36 4.84
C HIS A 4 -5.93 -7.63 3.50
N VAL A 5 -4.92 -6.89 3.01
CA VAL A 5 -4.97 -6.20 1.71
C VAL A 5 -5.19 -7.14 0.52
N THR A 6 -4.89 -8.42 0.68
CA THR A 6 -5.08 -9.46 -0.36
C THR A 6 -6.24 -10.40 -0.07
N ASP A 7 -6.86 -10.29 1.11
CA ASP A 7 -7.92 -11.18 1.57
C ASP A 7 -9.29 -10.54 1.34
N LYS A 8 -10.15 -11.22 0.58
CA LYS A 8 -11.52 -10.77 0.29
C LYS A 8 -12.38 -10.63 1.54
N ALA A 9 -12.07 -11.33 2.62
CA ALA A 9 -12.77 -11.18 3.90
C ALA A 9 -12.68 -9.74 4.45
N TYR A 10 -11.67 -8.97 4.05
CA TYR A 10 -11.40 -7.62 4.52
C TYR A 10 -11.68 -6.54 3.47
N GLU A 11 -12.36 -6.87 2.37
CA GLU A 11 -12.68 -5.91 1.30
C GLU A 11 -13.50 -4.70 1.78
N HIS A 12 -14.33 -4.91 2.80
CA HIS A 12 -15.18 -3.87 3.41
C HIS A 12 -14.56 -3.22 4.65
N ASP A 13 -13.36 -3.65 5.06
CA ASP A 13 -12.65 -3.01 6.17
C ASP A 13 -12.13 -1.64 5.75
N HIS A 14 -12.57 -0.60 6.44
CA HIS A 14 -12.24 0.80 6.13
C HIS A 14 -10.73 1.06 6.16
N GLN A 15 -10.00 0.39 7.05
CA GLN A 15 -8.56 0.57 7.15
C GLN A 15 -7.85 -0.07 5.95
N THR A 16 -8.22 -1.30 5.58
CA THR A 16 -7.73 -2.01 4.38
C THR A 16 -8.00 -1.21 3.11
N GLN A 17 -9.21 -0.68 2.94
CA GLN A 17 -9.55 0.18 1.80
C GLN A 17 -8.69 1.46 1.77
N GLY A 18 -8.41 2.06 2.92
CA GLY A 18 -7.55 3.25 3.03
C GLY A 18 -6.12 2.96 2.55
N ILE A 19 -5.57 1.82 2.94
CA ILE A 19 -4.23 1.39 2.53
C ILE A 19 -4.16 1.09 1.04
N CYS A 20 -5.15 0.40 0.48
CA CYS A 20 -5.23 0.15 -0.96
C CYS A 20 -5.25 1.46 -1.74
N LYS A 21 -6.14 2.40 -1.36
CA LYS A 21 -6.22 3.73 -1.99
C LYS A 21 -4.91 4.51 -1.90
N PHE A 22 -4.22 4.44 -0.76
CA PHE A 22 -2.94 5.11 -0.59
C PHE A 22 -1.85 4.48 -1.47
N ASN A 23 -1.77 3.15 -1.53
CA ASN A 23 -0.81 2.45 -2.38
C ASN A 23 -1.06 2.75 -3.86
N ASP A 24 -2.32 2.76 -4.31
CA ASP A 24 -2.69 3.14 -5.67
C ASP A 24 -2.30 4.60 -5.98
N PHE A 25 -2.53 5.51 -5.04
CA PHE A 25 -2.15 6.91 -5.20
C PHE A 25 -0.64 7.06 -5.36
N VAL A 26 0.15 6.45 -4.48
CA VAL A 26 1.62 6.55 -4.52
C VAL A 26 2.19 5.88 -5.77
N ALA A 27 1.65 4.72 -6.17
CA ALA A 27 2.07 3.99 -7.37
C ALA A 27 1.90 4.83 -8.65
N ASN A 28 0.87 5.68 -8.70
CA ASN A 28 0.58 6.56 -9.84
C ASN A 28 1.20 7.96 -9.73
N ASP A 29 1.87 8.31 -8.63
CA ASP A 29 2.46 9.65 -8.44
C ASP A 29 3.82 9.77 -9.16
N THR A 30 3.82 10.47 -10.29
CA THR A 30 5.01 10.69 -11.12
C THR A 30 6.10 11.58 -10.46
N ARG A 31 5.83 12.20 -9.31
CA ARG A 31 6.79 13.06 -8.59
C ARG A 31 7.75 12.28 -7.70
N VAL A 32 7.47 10.99 -7.48
CA VAL A 32 8.23 10.11 -6.59
C VAL A 32 8.64 8.84 -7.31
N GLU A 33 9.66 8.19 -6.76
CA GLU A 33 10.02 6.80 -7.03
C GLU A 33 9.62 5.99 -5.79
N ASN A 34 8.94 4.86 -5.97
CA ASN A 34 8.50 4.03 -4.85
C ASN A 34 8.88 2.55 -5.04
N VAL A 35 9.06 1.84 -3.94
CA VAL A 35 9.25 0.38 -3.90
C VAL A 35 8.60 -0.19 -2.65
N ILE A 36 7.93 -1.35 -2.78
CA ILE A 36 7.37 -2.10 -1.67
C ILE A 36 8.28 -3.28 -1.37
N LEU A 37 8.79 -3.36 -0.14
CA LEU A 37 9.60 -4.46 0.35
C LEU A 37 8.77 -5.39 1.23
N PRO A 38 8.87 -6.73 1.05
CA PRO A 38 8.16 -7.71 1.88
C PRO A 38 8.88 -7.90 3.24
N LEU A 39 9.00 -6.83 4.02
CA LEU A 39 9.58 -6.83 5.36
C LEU A 39 8.49 -6.66 6.40
N ARG A 40 8.39 -7.63 7.33
CA ARG A 40 7.32 -7.70 8.35
C ARG A 40 5.95 -7.57 7.66
N ASP A 41 5.21 -6.52 7.99
CA ASP A 41 3.87 -6.23 7.50
C ASP A 41 3.83 -5.51 6.13
N GLY A 42 4.99 -5.35 5.49
CA GLY A 42 5.21 -4.56 4.28
C GLY A 42 5.81 -3.20 4.62
N LEU A 43 6.83 -2.80 3.85
CA LEU A 43 7.46 -1.48 3.97
C LEU A 43 7.50 -0.80 2.60
N THR A 44 6.82 0.34 2.46
CA THR A 44 6.90 1.17 1.26
C THR A 44 7.95 2.26 1.46
N ILE A 45 8.97 2.29 0.60
CA ILE A 45 9.92 3.39 0.53
C ILE A 45 9.47 4.32 -0.58
N VAL A 46 9.31 5.61 -0.27
CA VAL A 46 8.94 6.65 -1.22
C VAL A 46 10.06 7.70 -1.25
N ARG A 47 10.74 7.81 -2.39
CA ARG A 47 11.80 8.77 -2.64
C ARG A 47 11.27 9.88 -3.54
N LYS A 48 11.38 11.13 -3.08
CA LYS A 48 11.12 12.28 -3.94
C LYS A 48 12.25 12.42 -4.98
N LYS A 49 11.88 12.71 -6.22
CA LYS A 49 12.83 13.02 -7.29
C LYS A 49 13.71 14.22 -6.95
#